data_AF-A0A3C1D826-F1
#
_entry.id   AF-A0A3C1D826-F1
#
_cell.length_a   1.000
_cell.length_b   1.000
_cell.length_c   1.000
_cell.angle_alpha   90.00
_cell.angle_beta   90.00
_cell.angle_gamma   90.00
#
_symmetry.space_group_name_H-M   'P 1'
#
loop_
_entity.id
_entity.type
_entity.pdbx_description
1 polymer ?
#
loop_
_entity_poly.entity_id
_entity_poly.type
_entity_poly.pdbx_seq_one_letter_code
_entity_poly.pdbx_strand_id
1 'polypeptide(L)'
;LIMWFAELVTERGIGNGMSILIFTSIAAAFPASLWAIWQSRGFETFLLVVAVGIVVVGLVVFVEQSQRRIPVQYAKRMVGRRTYGGTNTYIPIKVNMAGVVPVIFASSLLYIP
;
A
#
# COMPACT_ATOMS: atom_id res chain seq x y z
N LEU A 1 12.42 21.20 -9.98
CA LEU A 1 11.07 21.73 -9.76
C LEU A 1 10.13 20.67 -9.17
N ILE A 2 9.92 19.52 -9.84
CA ILE A 2 9.12 18.40 -9.29
C ILE A 2 9.70 17.86 -7.97
N MET A 3 11.02 17.66 -7.88
CA MET A 3 11.69 17.22 -6.65
C MET A 3 11.47 18.18 -5.47
N TRP A 4 11.66 19.49 -5.70
CA TRP A 4 11.41 20.52 -4.70
C TRP A 4 9.96 20.57 -4.23
N PHE A 5 9.00 20.40 -5.16
CA PHE A 5 7.59 20.25 -4.79
C PHE A 5 7.33 18.98 -3.97
N ALA A 6 7.99 17.86 -4.30
CA ALA A 6 7.85 16.63 -3.54
C ALA A 6 8.37 16.76 -2.09
N GLU A 7 9.51 17.43 -1.91
CA GLU A 7 10.08 17.72 -0.59
C GLU A 7 9.18 18.67 0.21
N LEU A 8 8.68 19.75 -0.41
CA LEU A 8 7.77 20.67 0.25
C LEU A 8 6.45 19.99 0.69
N VAL A 9 5.93 19.07 -0.12
CA VAL A 9 4.75 18.25 0.23
C VAL A 9 5.09 17.25 1.34
N THR A 10 6.32 16.74 1.41
CA THR A 10 6.73 15.85 2.51
C THR A 10 6.87 16.61 3.82
N GLU A 11 7.39 17.83 3.80
CA GLU A 11 7.61 18.65 5.00
C GLU A 11 6.33 19.26 5.57
N ARG A 12 5.37 19.65 4.72
CA ARG A 12 4.13 20.33 5.14
C ARG A 12 2.88 19.49 4.99
N GLY A 13 2.95 18.35 4.30
CA GLY A 13 1.82 17.49 4.00
C GLY A 13 1.79 16.22 4.85
N ILE A 14 0.98 15.25 4.42
CA ILE A 14 0.80 13.96 5.10
C ILE A 14 1.48 12.87 4.28
N GLY A 15 2.47 12.17 4.84
CA GLY A 15 3.12 11.03 4.19
C GLY A 15 4.29 11.41 3.27
N ASN A 16 4.57 10.57 2.27
CA ASN A 16 5.71 10.74 1.36
C ASN A 16 5.29 11.54 0.10
N GLY A 17 5.85 12.73 -0.09
CA GLY A 17 5.48 13.64 -1.18
C GLY A 17 5.75 13.07 -2.57
N MET A 18 6.79 12.25 -2.76
CA MET A 18 7.01 11.55 -4.03
C MET A 18 5.90 10.55 -4.33
N SER A 19 5.42 9.81 -3.32
CA SER A 19 4.32 8.85 -3.50
C SER A 19 3.00 9.56 -3.83
N ILE A 20 2.73 10.72 -3.23
CA ILE A 20 1.52 11.52 -3.50
C ILE A 20 1.51 12.08 -4.92
N LEU A 21 2.65 12.56 -5.43
CA LEU A 21 2.73 13.03 -6.80
C LEU A 21 2.46 11.91 -7.82
N ILE A 22 3.04 10.72 -7.60
CA ILE A 22 2.79 9.54 -8.44
C ILE A 22 1.33 9.07 -8.33
N PHE A 23 0.78 9.07 -7.12
CA PHE A 23 -0.63 8.74 -6.92
C PHE A 23 -1.54 9.70 -7.69
N THR A 24 -1.27 11.00 -7.61
CA THR A 24 -2.08 12.03 -8.28
C THR A 24 -2.02 11.90 -9.80
N SER A 25 -0.85 11.58 -10.38
CA SER A 25 -0.72 11.39 -11.82
C SER A 25 -1.48 10.15 -12.32
N ILE A 26 -1.41 9.03 -11.59
CA ILE A 26 -2.16 7.81 -11.93
C ILE A 26 -3.66 8.04 -11.74
N ALA A 27 -4.08 8.66 -10.63
CA ALA A 27 -5.48 8.94 -10.33
C ALA A 27 -6.10 9.91 -11.34
N ALA A 28 -5.35 10.89 -11.85
CA ALA A 28 -5.83 11.81 -12.87
C ALA A 28 -6.11 11.14 -14.22
N ALA A 29 -5.39 10.07 -14.55
CA ALA A 29 -5.59 9.31 -15.79
C ALA A 29 -6.80 8.34 -15.72
N PHE A 30 -7.23 7.96 -14.51
CA PHE A 30 -8.25 6.95 -14.29
C PHE A 30 -9.66 7.36 -14.78
N PRO A 31 -10.16 8.59 -14.54
CA PRO A 31 -11.46 9.02 -15.09
C PRO A 31 -11.49 9.05 -16.63
N ALA A 32 -10.40 9.50 -17.25
CA ALA A 32 -10.32 9.61 -18.70
C ALA A 32 -10.34 8.22 -19.38
N SER A 33 -9.66 7.22 -18.79
CA SER A 33 -9.68 5.85 -19.32
C SER A 33 -11.06 5.19 -19.16
N LEU A 34 -11.76 5.44 -18.04
CA LEU A 34 -13.13 4.96 -17.86
C LEU A 34 -14.10 5.58 -18.88
N TRP A 35 -13.98 6.87 -19.16
CA TRP A 35 -14.81 7.55 -20.17
C TRP A 35 -14.58 6.97 -21.58
N ALA A 36 -13.32 6.68 -21.93
CA ALA A 36 -12.99 6.06 -23.21
C ALA A 36 -13.61 4.65 -23.37
N ILE A 37 -13.69 3.87 -22.29
CA ILE A 37 -14.32 2.53 -22.29
C ILE A 37 -15.83 2.64 -22.48
N TRP A 38 -16.47 3.61 -21.81
CA TRP A 38 -17.90 3.88 -21.95
C TRP A 38 -18.29 4.21 -23.40
N GLN A 39 -17.51 5.10 -24.05
CA GLN A 39 -17.79 5.56 -25.41
C GLN A 39 -17.58 4.45 -26.47
N SER A 40 -16.68 3.50 -26.22
CA SER A 40 -16.19 2.55 -27.25
C SER A 40 -16.82 1.17 -27.19
N ARG A 41 -17.21 0.66 -26.02
CA ARG A 41 -17.62 -0.75 -25.85
C ARG A 41 -18.98 -0.98 -25.19
N GLY A 42 -19.76 0.09 -24.96
CA GLY A 42 -21.12 0.03 -24.43
C GLY A 42 -21.21 -0.28 -22.92
N PHE A 43 -22.43 -0.25 -22.39
CA PHE A 43 -22.72 -0.32 -20.94
C PHE A 43 -22.32 -1.66 -20.30
N GLU A 44 -22.50 -2.79 -21.00
CA GLU A 44 -22.19 -4.12 -20.47
C GLU A 44 -20.69 -4.30 -20.18
N THR A 45 -19.83 -3.91 -21.12
CA THR A 45 -18.37 -4.00 -20.96
C THR A 45 -17.89 -3.07 -19.85
N PHE A 46 -18.47 -1.87 -19.74
CA PHE A 46 -18.15 -0.92 -18.68
C PHE A 46 -18.48 -1.49 -17.29
N LEU A 47 -19.68 -2.05 -17.12
CA LEU A 47 -20.11 -2.66 -15.86
C LEU A 47 -19.17 -3.79 -15.43
N LEU A 48 -18.76 -4.63 -16.39
CA LEU A 48 -17.83 -5.73 -16.13
C LEU A 48 -16.46 -5.22 -15.69
N VAL A 49 -15.90 -4.21 -16.36
CA VAL A 49 -14.60 -3.61 -15.99
C VAL A 49 -14.65 -3.01 -14.59
N VAL A 50 -15.71 -2.28 -14.26
CA VAL A 50 -15.89 -1.69 -12.91
C VAL A 50 -16.01 -2.79 -11.86
N ALA A 51 -16.79 -3.85 -12.12
CA ALA A 51 -16.95 -4.96 -11.21
C ALA A 51 -15.60 -5.68 -10.94
N VAL A 52 -14.83 -5.97 -11.99
CA VAL A 52 -13.49 -6.55 -11.86
C VAL A 52 -12.56 -5.62 -11.10
N GLY A 53 -12.60 -4.31 -11.37
CA GLY A 53 -11.81 -3.31 -10.66
C GLY A 53 -12.07 -3.34 -9.15
N ILE A 54 -13.33 -3.37 -8.74
CA ILE A 54 -13.71 -3.45 -7.30
C ILE A 54 -13.19 -4.75 -6.68
N VAL A 55 -13.33 -5.89 -7.36
CA VAL A 55 -12.83 -7.18 -6.87
C VAL A 55 -11.31 -7.15 -6.69
N VAL A 56 -10.57 -6.61 -7.67
CA VAL A 56 -9.11 -6.49 -7.58
C VAL A 56 -8.70 -5.59 -6.43
N VAL A 57 -9.35 -4.44 -6.25
CA VAL A 57 -9.08 -3.55 -5.11
C VAL A 57 -9.34 -4.27 -3.79
N GLY A 58 -10.46 -5.00 -3.68
CA GLY A 58 -10.77 -5.80 -2.48
C GLY A 58 -9.72 -6.85 -2.17
N LEU A 59 -9.24 -7.58 -3.19
CA LEU A 59 -8.17 -8.57 -3.05
C LEU A 59 -6.84 -7.93 -2.61
N VAL A 60 -6.46 -6.79 -3.21
CA VAL A 60 -5.24 -6.06 -2.83
C VAL A 60 -5.31 -5.62 -1.37
N VAL A 61 -6.43 -5.04 -0.95
CA VAL A 61 -6.63 -4.61 0.45
C VAL A 61 -6.57 -5.79 1.42
N PHE A 62 -7.16 -6.92 1.07
CA PHE A 62 -7.11 -8.13 1.89
C PHE A 62 -5.68 -8.65 2.08
N VAL A 63 -4.90 -8.69 1.00
CA VAL A 63 -3.49 -9.10 1.05
C VAL A 63 -2.66 -8.10 1.85
N GLU A 64 -2.91 -6.80 1.71
CA GLU A 64 -2.14 -5.76 2.39
C GLU A 64 -2.42 -5.71 3.90
N GLN A 65 -3.65 -5.98 4.33
CA GLN A 65 -4.01 -6.08 5.75
C GLN A 65 -3.56 -7.39 6.40
N SER A 66 -3.11 -8.36 5.61
CA SER A 66 -2.63 -9.64 6.14
C SER A 66 -1.31 -9.44 6.88
N GLN A 67 -1.33 -9.82 8.16
CA GLN A 67 -0.17 -9.74 9.06
C GLN A 67 0.03 -11.07 9.78
N ARG A 68 1.28 -11.52 9.83
CA ARG A 68 1.71 -12.68 10.60
C ARG A 68 2.08 -12.23 12.00
N ARG A 69 1.39 -12.75 13.01
CA ARG A 69 1.70 -12.46 14.42
C ARG A 69 2.70 -13.48 14.94
N ILE A 70 3.91 -13.07 15.30
CA ILE A 70 4.91 -13.94 15.93
C ILE A 70 4.91 -13.68 17.44
N PRO A 71 4.63 -14.68 18.29
CA PRO A 71 4.64 -14.50 19.73
C PRO A 71 6.08 -14.29 20.22
N VAL A 72 6.29 -13.25 21.00
CA VAL A 72 7.57 -12.91 21.63
C VAL A 72 7.37 -12.80 23.12
N GLN A 73 8.22 -13.50 23.87
CA GLN A 73 8.25 -13.39 25.32
C GLN A 73 9.32 -12.37 25.69
N TYR A 74 8.90 -11.21 26.19
CA TYR A 74 9.85 -10.25 26.74
C TYR A 74 10.54 -10.84 27.97
N ALA A 75 11.85 -10.58 28.08
CA ALA A 75 12.67 -11.11 29.15
C ALA A 75 12.07 -10.73 30.52
N LYS A 76 11.84 -11.76 31.32
CA LYS A 76 11.22 -11.66 32.62
C LYS A 76 12.27 -11.40 33.69
N ARG A 77 12.09 -10.39 34.53
CA ARG A 77 12.94 -10.21 35.71
C ARG A 77 12.47 -11.16 36.81
N MET A 78 13.30 -12.16 37.14
CA MET A 78 13.02 -13.12 38.20
C MET A 78 13.31 -12.45 39.55
N VAL A 79 12.29 -12.26 40.39
CA VAL A 79 12.45 -11.79 41.77
C VAL A 79 12.02 -12.92 42.70
N GLY A 80 13.00 -13.58 43.34
CA GLY A 80 12.77 -14.77 44.18
C GLY A 80 12.46 -16.05 43.39
N ARG A 81 11.66 -16.97 43.97
CA ARG A 81 11.25 -18.26 43.36
C ARG A 81 10.04 -18.16 42.41
N ARG A 82 9.44 -16.98 42.27
CA ARG A 82 8.27 -16.77 41.42
C ARG A 82 8.63 -15.86 40.26
N THR A 83 8.50 -16.39 39.07
CA THR A 83 8.50 -15.60 37.86
C THR A 83 7.19 -14.78 37.84
N TYR A 84 7.25 -13.47 38.09
CA TYR A 84 6.16 -12.49 37.89
C TYR A 84 6.34 -11.68 36.60
N GLY A 85 5.26 -11.50 35.82
CA GLY A 85 5.28 -10.71 34.58
C GLY A 85 5.79 -11.47 33.36
N GLY A 86 4.88 -12.05 32.60
CA GLY A 86 5.18 -12.71 31.32
C GLY A 86 3.96 -12.61 30.44
N THR A 87 3.55 -11.39 30.11
CA THR A 87 2.47 -11.20 29.15
C THR A 87 3.02 -11.64 27.80
N ASN A 88 2.39 -12.64 27.18
CA ASN A 88 2.69 -13.02 25.80
C ASN A 88 2.35 -11.81 24.91
N THR A 89 3.36 -11.09 24.45
CA THR A 89 3.19 -10.06 23.43
C THR A 89 3.46 -10.69 22.06
N TYR A 90 2.86 -10.18 21.00
CA TYR A 90 3.19 -10.57 19.63
C TYR A 90 3.76 -9.39 18.89
N ILE A 91 4.78 -9.64 18.07
CA ILE A 91 5.26 -8.66 17.09
C ILE A 91 4.50 -8.95 15.79
N PRO A 92 3.69 -8.00 15.29
CA PRO A 92 3.04 -8.16 13.99
C PRO A 92 4.06 -7.93 12.87
N ILE A 93 4.18 -8.90 11.98
CA ILE A 93 4.94 -8.80 10.74
C ILE A 93 3.95 -8.72 9.58
N LYS A 94 3.89 -7.58 8.90
CA LYS A 94 3.07 -7.44 7.69
C LYS A 94 3.58 -8.35 6.58
N VAL A 95 2.67 -8.90 5.77
CA VAL A 95 3.03 -9.78 4.64
C VAL A 95 3.80 -9.00 3.56
N ASN A 96 3.44 -7.74 3.31
CA ASN A 96 4.21 -6.82 2.46
C ASN A 96 4.75 -5.66 3.31
N MET A 97 6.03 -5.73 3.70
CA MET A 97 6.68 -4.64 4.44
C MET A 97 7.07 -3.45 3.54
N ALA A 98 7.24 -3.67 2.24
CA ALA A 98 7.81 -2.69 1.31
C ALA A 98 6.74 -1.81 0.62
N GLY A 99 5.46 -2.14 0.77
CA GLY A 99 4.35 -1.37 0.22
C GLY A 99 4.48 -1.20 -1.29
N VAL A 100 4.51 0.07 -1.74
CA VAL A 100 4.49 0.48 -3.16
C VAL A 100 5.90 0.71 -3.73
N VAL A 101 6.94 0.82 -2.90
CA VAL A 101 8.31 1.17 -3.33
C VAL A 101 8.90 0.17 -4.34
N PRO A 102 8.78 -1.16 -4.18
CA PRO A 102 9.32 -2.11 -5.15
C PRO A 102 8.67 -2.01 -6.53
N VAL A 103 7.38 -1.71 -6.60
CA VAL A 103 6.65 -1.56 -7.86
C VAL A 103 7.14 -0.32 -8.61
N ILE A 104 7.39 0.77 -7.89
CA ILE A 104 7.95 2.00 -8.46
C ILE A 104 9.37 1.74 -9.00
N PHE A 105 10.19 1.00 -8.26
CA PHE A 105 11.53 0.66 -8.72
C PHE A 105 11.48 -0.23 -9.96
N ALA A 106 10.61 -1.24 -9.98
CA ALA A 106 10.44 -2.14 -11.12
C ALA A 106 9.96 -1.38 -12.38
N SER A 107 8.99 -0.47 -12.25
CA SER A 107 8.54 0.34 -13.40
C SER A 107 9.68 1.24 -13.90
N SER A 108 10.44 1.87 -13.01
CA SER A 108 11.58 2.70 -13.39
C SER A 108 12.70 1.91 -14.09
N LEU A 109 12.92 0.65 -13.68
CA LEU A 109 13.92 -0.23 -14.28
C LEU A 109 13.50 -0.66 -15.70
N LEU A 110 12.21 -0.97 -15.91
CA LEU A 110 11.67 -1.32 -17.23
C LEU A 110 11.73 -0.16 -18.24
N TYR A 111 11.80 1.08 -17.77
CA TYR A 111 12.01 2.24 -18.65
C TYR A 111 13.45 2.37 -19.15
N ILE A 112 14.41 1.66 -18.53
CA ILE A 112 15.78 1.52 -19.04
C ILE A 112 15.75 0.30 -19.98
N PRO A 113 15.84 0.49 -21.31
CA PRO A 113 15.73 -0.60 -22.28
C PRO A 113 16.85 -1.63 -22.17
#